data_AF-A0A9R1UT46-F1
#
_entry.id   AF-A0A9R1UT46-F1
#
_cell.length_a   1.000
_cell.length_b   1.000
_cell.length_c   1.000
_cell.angle_alpha   90.00
_cell.angle_beta   90.00
_cell.angle_gamma   90.00
#
_symmetry.space_group_name_H-M   'P 1'
#
loop_
_entity.id
_entity.type
_entity.pdbx_description
1 polymer ?
#
loop_
_entity_poly.entity_id
_entity_poly.type
_entity_poly.pdbx_seq_one_letter_code
_entity_poly.pdbx_strand_id
1 'polypeptide(L)'
;MGAAKLLKEKRPSIFWTSCATHTINLMLEGIRALPRFKKILDQAKKLTIFIYAHHKTLAMMRSYTNKREIIKPGVTRFASAFLTLQSLSEKKEQLRHMFSSNEWEECKFFGKPKGIASYKTVTSVQFWSGVTQCLKVFSPLVKVLRMVDADWKP
;
A
#
# COMPACT_ATOMS: atom_id res chain seq x y z
N MET A 1 23.54 15.97 11.03
CA MET A 1 24.80 15.19 11.14
C MET A 1 25.72 15.71 12.27
N GLY A 2 25.21 15.90 13.50
CA GLY A 2 26.04 16.31 14.64
C GLY A 2 26.61 15.13 15.44
N ALA A 3 25.79 14.10 15.67
CA ALA A 3 26.16 12.94 16.49
C ALA A 3 27.29 12.08 15.88
N ALA A 4 27.30 11.88 14.56
CA ALA A 4 28.35 11.11 13.88
C ALA A 4 29.73 11.77 14.00
N LYS A 5 29.77 13.12 13.95
CA LYS A 5 31.01 13.89 14.11
C LYS A 5 31.56 13.76 15.54
N LEU A 6 30.70 13.93 16.54
CA LEU A 6 31.06 13.75 17.96
C LEU A 6 31.52 12.33 18.29
N LEU A 7 30.90 11.31 17.68
CA LEU A 7 31.31 9.91 17.86
C LEU A 7 32.72 9.67 17.32
N LYS A 8 33.02 10.19 16.11
CA LYS A 8 34.35 10.08 15.50
C LYS A 8 35.43 10.79 16.32
N GLU A 9 35.12 11.94 16.90
CA GLU A 9 36.03 12.71 17.76
C GLU A 9 36.29 12.01 19.10
N LYS A 10 35.26 11.47 19.76
CA LYS A 10 35.41 10.82 21.08
C LYS A 10 35.87 9.37 21.00
N ARG A 11 35.57 8.66 19.92
CA ARG A 11 35.80 7.21 19.75
C ARG A 11 36.27 6.92 18.31
N PRO A 12 37.50 7.29 17.94
CA PRO A 12 37.99 7.18 16.56
C PRO A 12 38.10 5.74 16.03
N SER A 13 38.11 4.74 16.92
CA SER A 13 38.09 3.31 16.56
C SER A 13 36.70 2.76 16.22
N ILE A 14 35.62 3.49 16.52
CA ILE A 14 34.25 3.08 16.19
C ILE A 14 33.90 3.62 14.81
N PHE A 15 33.67 2.71 13.86
CA PHE A 15 33.12 3.06 12.56
C PHE A 15 31.60 3.26 12.65
N TRP A 16 31.10 4.33 12.05
CA TRP A 16 29.68 4.63 11.97
C TRP A 16 29.25 4.78 10.52
N THR A 17 28.14 4.16 10.17
CA THR A 17 27.51 4.26 8.85
C THR A 17 26.02 4.53 9.01
N SER A 18 25.41 5.20 8.04
CA SER A 18 23.96 5.41 8.03
C SER A 18 23.25 4.09 7.77
N CYS A 19 22.13 3.86 8.47
CA CYS A 19 21.30 2.67 8.26
C CYS A 19 20.74 2.63 6.82
N ALA A 20 21.06 1.57 6.08
CA ALA A 20 20.57 1.38 4.71
C ALA A 20 19.04 1.28 4.64
N THR A 21 18.40 0.62 5.60
CA THR A 21 16.93 0.56 5.74
C THR A 21 16.32 1.96 5.86
N HIS A 22 16.96 2.84 6.64
CA HIS A 22 16.50 4.22 6.80
C HIS A 22 16.63 5.02 5.50
N THR A 23 17.76 4.90 4.80
CA THR A 23 17.97 5.57 3.51
C THR A 23 16.96 5.12 2.45
N ILE A 24 16.72 3.81 2.34
CA ILE A 24 15.72 3.26 1.41
C ILE A 24 14.32 3.75 1.76
N ASN A 25 13.99 3.86 3.05
CA ASN A 25 12.70 4.42 3.45
C ASN A 25 12.54 5.87 2.97
N LEU A 26 13.55 6.74 3.16
CA LEU A 26 13.48 8.12 2.69
C LEU A 26 13.27 8.20 1.16
N MET A 27 13.87 7.30 0.39
CA MET A 27 13.62 7.18 -1.06
C MET A 27 12.16 6.79 -1.35
N LEU A 28 11.62 5.80 -0.64
CA LEU A 28 10.22 5.38 -0.78
C LEU A 28 9.25 6.51 -0.44
N GLU A 29 9.54 7.29 0.59
CA GLU A 29 8.74 8.46 0.98
C GLU A 29 8.76 9.55 -0.10
N GLY A 30 9.93 9.84 -0.66
CA GLY A 30 10.08 10.78 -1.78
C GLY A 30 9.28 10.35 -3.00
N ILE A 31 9.35 9.08 -3.39
CA ILE A 31 8.57 8.53 -4.51
C ILE A 31 7.07 8.62 -4.22
N ARG A 32 6.63 8.24 -3.01
CA ARG A 32 5.23 8.34 -2.58
C ARG A 32 4.70 9.77 -2.65
N ALA A 33 5.55 10.78 -2.39
CA ALA A 33 5.15 12.17 -2.41
C ALA A 33 4.90 12.71 -3.83
N LEU A 34 5.41 12.05 -4.88
CA LEU A 34 5.18 12.47 -6.27
C LEU A 34 3.68 12.43 -6.60
N PRO A 35 3.11 13.50 -7.23
CA PRO A 35 1.67 13.62 -7.45
C PRO A 35 1.02 12.42 -8.14
N ARG A 36 1.74 11.82 -9.11
CA ARG A 36 1.31 10.64 -9.86
C ARG A 36 1.07 9.43 -8.96
N PHE A 37 1.97 9.16 -8.02
CA PHE A 37 1.87 8.00 -7.12
C PHE A 37 0.97 8.31 -5.91
N LYS A 38 1.05 9.52 -5.37
CA LYS A 38 0.21 9.99 -4.27
C LYS A 38 -1.27 9.82 -4.58
N LYS A 39 -1.71 10.24 -5.78
CA LYS A 39 -3.12 10.10 -6.21
C LYS A 39 -3.60 8.65 -6.17
N ILE A 40 -2.82 7.72 -6.71
CA ILE A 40 -3.18 6.29 -6.74
C ILE A 40 -3.21 5.70 -5.32
N LEU A 41 -2.22 6.04 -4.50
CA LEU A 41 -2.14 5.59 -3.12
C LEU A 41 -3.32 6.09 -2.27
N ASP A 42 -3.72 7.35 -2.47
CA ASP A 42 -4.87 7.93 -1.78
C ASP A 42 -6.19 7.28 -2.23
N GLN A 43 -6.34 6.98 -3.53
CA GLN A 43 -7.50 6.24 -4.05
C GLN A 43 -7.57 4.83 -3.47
N ALA A 44 -6.46 4.10 -3.47
CA ALA A 44 -6.36 2.77 -2.87
C ALA A 44 -6.69 2.80 -1.36
N LYS A 45 -6.15 3.78 -0.63
CA LYS A 45 -6.45 3.98 0.80
C LYS A 45 -7.94 4.25 1.02
N LYS A 46 -8.56 5.14 0.26
CA LYS A 46 -10.02 5.42 0.36
C LYS A 46 -10.87 4.18 0.08
N LEU A 47 -10.51 3.39 -0.94
CA LEU A 47 -11.20 2.14 -1.27
C LEU A 47 -11.10 1.13 -0.12
N THR A 48 -9.89 0.89 0.40
CA THR A 48 -9.71 -0.04 1.53
C THR A 48 -10.47 0.41 2.77
N ILE A 49 -10.40 1.70 3.13
CA ILE A 49 -11.18 2.26 4.24
C ILE A 49 -12.68 2.02 4.02
N PHE A 50 -13.20 2.28 2.82
CA PHE A 50 -14.61 2.05 2.53
C PHE A 50 -15.02 0.59 2.72
N ILE A 51 -14.25 -0.35 2.17
CA ILE A 51 -14.53 -1.79 2.29
C ILE A 51 -14.58 -2.22 3.76
N TYR A 52 -13.60 -1.80 4.57
CA TYR A 52 -13.49 -2.19 5.97
C TYR A 52 -14.35 -1.38 6.95
N ALA A 53 -14.84 -0.21 6.55
CA ALA A 53 -15.62 0.67 7.44
C ALA A 53 -17.01 0.11 7.79
N HIS A 54 -17.55 -0.81 6.99
CA HIS A 54 -18.91 -1.32 7.18
C HIS A 54 -18.98 -2.84 7.13
N HIS A 55 -19.77 -3.44 8.04
CA HIS A 55 -19.91 -4.89 8.14
C HIS A 55 -20.42 -5.53 6.84
N LYS A 56 -21.41 -4.92 6.17
CA LYS A 56 -21.97 -5.45 4.90
C LYS A 56 -20.94 -5.44 3.76
N THR A 57 -20.16 -4.38 3.60
CA THR A 57 -19.13 -4.30 2.56
C THR A 57 -17.94 -5.21 2.84
N LEU A 58 -17.57 -5.36 4.11
CA LEU A 58 -16.53 -6.29 4.54
C LEU A 58 -16.95 -7.75 4.33
N ALA A 59 -18.17 -8.10 4.74
CA ALA A 59 -18.72 -9.44 4.55
C ALA A 59 -18.79 -9.81 3.06
N MET A 60 -19.25 -8.88 2.23
CA MET A 60 -19.28 -9.05 0.78
C MET A 60 -17.86 -9.19 0.21
N MET A 61 -16.91 -8.33 0.58
CA MET A 61 -15.52 -8.52 0.12
C MET A 61 -14.98 -9.91 0.48
N ARG A 62 -15.26 -10.40 1.70
CA ARG A 62 -14.85 -11.74 2.13
C ARG A 62 -15.54 -12.88 1.36
N SER A 63 -16.80 -12.73 0.94
CA SER A 63 -17.47 -13.75 0.13
C SER A 63 -16.85 -13.85 -1.26
N TYR A 64 -16.63 -12.72 -1.93
CA TYR A 64 -16.05 -12.69 -3.28
C TYR A 64 -14.55 -13.02 -3.32
N THR A 65 -13.81 -12.81 -2.22
CA THR A 65 -12.36 -13.06 -2.15
C THR A 65 -11.99 -14.40 -1.51
N ASN A 66 -12.95 -15.31 -1.28
CA ASN A 66 -12.73 -16.58 -0.56
C ASN A 66 -12.05 -16.36 0.81
N LYS A 67 -12.54 -15.37 1.56
CA LYS A 67 -12.03 -14.93 2.87
C LYS A 67 -10.59 -14.39 2.86
N ARG A 68 -9.99 -14.14 1.70
CA ARG A 68 -8.66 -13.54 1.61
C ARG A 68 -8.73 -12.05 1.90
N GLU A 69 -8.11 -11.63 3.00
CA GLU A 69 -8.08 -10.22 3.42
C GLU A 69 -7.20 -9.36 2.50
N ILE A 70 -7.55 -8.08 2.40
CA ILE A 70 -6.68 -7.05 1.81
C ILE A 70 -5.70 -6.61 2.90
N ILE A 71 -4.40 -6.61 2.58
CA ILE A 71 -3.38 -6.12 3.52
C ILE A 71 -3.64 -4.64 3.80
N LYS A 72 -3.86 -4.29 5.07
CA LYS A 72 -4.09 -2.91 5.48
C LYS A 72 -2.77 -2.14 5.57
N PRO A 73 -2.74 -0.85 5.21
CA PRO A 73 -1.57 -0.03 5.42
C PRO A 73 -1.31 0.14 6.92
N GLY A 74 -0.24 -0.47 7.43
CA GLY A 74 0.26 -0.24 8.78
C GLY A 74 1.07 1.07 8.85
N VAL A 75 0.88 1.83 9.93
CA VAL A 75 1.53 3.14 10.18
C VAL A 75 3.05 3.00 10.28
N THR A 76 3.54 1.86 10.78
CA THR A 76 4.94 1.65 11.19
C THR A 76 5.79 0.86 10.19
N ARG A 77 5.26 0.49 9.01
CA ARG A 77 5.99 -0.36 8.05
C ARG A 77 6.11 0.29 6.68
N PHE A 78 7.35 0.53 6.26
CA PHE A 78 7.74 1.20 5.03
C PHE A 78 7.13 0.58 3.76
N ALA A 79 7.02 -0.75 3.72
CA ALA A 79 6.43 -1.49 2.61
C ALA A 79 4.89 -1.64 2.67
N SER A 80 4.21 -1.09 3.68
CA SER A 80 2.78 -1.37 3.90
C SER A 80 1.90 -0.86 2.76
N ALA A 81 2.22 0.32 2.21
CA ALA A 81 1.53 0.89 1.05
C ALA A 81 1.70 0.00 -0.19
N PHE A 82 2.91 -0.51 -0.43
CA PHE A 82 3.18 -1.46 -1.51
C PHE A 82 2.40 -2.76 -1.34
N LEU A 83 2.43 -3.36 -0.14
CA LEU A 83 1.69 -4.59 0.16
C LEU A 83 0.18 -4.42 0.00
N THR A 84 -0.35 -3.24 0.36
CA THR A 84 -1.76 -2.90 0.16
C THR A 84 -2.10 -2.89 -1.33
N LEU A 85 -1.29 -2.20 -2.15
CA LEU A 85 -1.48 -2.15 -3.60
C LEU A 85 -1.36 -3.52 -4.25
N GLN A 86 -0.40 -4.34 -3.81
CA GLN A 86 -0.19 -5.70 -4.29
C GLN A 86 -1.42 -6.56 -3.99
N SER A 87 -1.90 -6.52 -2.75
CA SER A 87 -3.09 -7.26 -2.32
C SER A 87 -4.37 -6.84 -3.03
N LEU A 88 -4.52 -5.54 -3.34
CA LEU A 88 -5.61 -5.02 -4.17
C LEU A 88 -5.52 -5.53 -5.62
N SER A 89 -4.31 -5.53 -6.20
CA SER A 89 -4.09 -6.00 -7.56
C SER A 89 -4.40 -7.49 -7.71
N GLU A 90 -4.03 -8.31 -6.73
CA GLU A 90 -4.33 -9.76 -6.70
C GLU A 90 -5.83 -10.05 -6.61
N LYS A 91 -6.59 -9.14 -5.99
CA LYS A 91 -8.04 -9.27 -5.76
C LYS A 91 -8.87 -8.44 -6.74
N LYS A 92 -8.26 -7.92 -7.79
CA LYS A 92 -8.89 -6.98 -8.73
C LYS A 92 -10.19 -7.54 -9.30
N GLU A 93 -10.15 -8.74 -9.85
CA GLU A 93 -11.32 -9.32 -10.53
C GLU A 93 -12.43 -9.65 -9.52
N GLN A 94 -12.09 -10.17 -8.35
CA GLN A 94 -13.05 -10.44 -7.26
C GLN A 94 -13.74 -9.14 -6.80
N LEU A 95 -12.97 -8.05 -6.66
CA LEU A 95 -13.54 -6.74 -6.32
C LEU A 95 -14.43 -6.22 -7.44
N ARG A 96 -14.07 -6.41 -8.72
CA ARG A 96 -14.94 -6.04 -9.84
C ARG A 96 -16.26 -6.81 -9.82
N HIS A 97 -16.22 -8.12 -9.57
CA HIS A 97 -17.42 -8.94 -9.42
C HIS A 97 -18.28 -8.49 -8.23
N MET A 98 -17.67 -8.24 -7.07
CA MET A 98 -18.36 -7.70 -5.90
C MET A 98 -19.15 -6.43 -6.26
N PHE A 99 -18.50 -5.45 -6.89
CA PHE A 99 -19.11 -4.17 -7.23
C PHE A 99 -20.08 -4.22 -8.43
N SER A 100 -20.18 -5.36 -9.13
CA SER A 100 -21.11 -5.59 -10.24
C SER A 100 -22.19 -6.61 -9.89
N SER A 101 -22.30 -7.00 -8.63
CA SER A 101 -23.25 -8.00 -8.15
C SER A 101 -24.60 -7.40 -7.78
N ASN A 102 -25.67 -8.19 -7.89
CA ASN A 102 -27.00 -7.80 -7.41
C ASN A 102 -26.97 -7.45 -5.91
N GLU A 103 -26.15 -8.17 -5.13
CA GLU A 103 -25.97 -7.92 -3.69
C GLU A 103 -25.40 -6.51 -3.41
N TRP A 104 -24.57 -5.98 -4.33
CA TRP A 104 -24.07 -4.61 -4.27
C TRP A 104 -25.14 -3.59 -4.62
N GLU A 105 -26.00 -3.86 -5.59
CA GLU A 105 -27.13 -2.99 -5.95
C GLU A 105 -28.14 -2.88 -4.79
N GLU A 106 -28.37 -3.98 -4.07
CA GLU A 106 -29.17 -4.03 -2.84
C GLU A 106 -28.44 -3.49 -1.60
N CYS A 107 -27.20 -3.04 -1.74
CA CYS A 107 -26.43 -2.48 -0.64
C CYS A 107 -26.85 -1.04 -0.38
N LYS A 108 -27.03 -0.66 0.89
CA LYS A 108 -27.38 0.73 1.29
C LYS A 108 -26.38 1.80 0.86
N PHE A 109 -25.18 1.39 0.42
CA PHE A 109 -24.13 2.26 -0.07
C PHE A 109 -24.16 2.44 -1.60
N PHE A 110 -24.98 1.66 -2.30
CA PHE A 110 -25.31 1.90 -3.70
C PHE A 110 -25.91 3.29 -3.86
N GLY A 111 -25.49 4.02 -4.89
CA GLY A 111 -25.90 5.41 -5.13
C GLY A 111 -25.39 6.45 -4.12
N LYS A 112 -24.73 6.06 -3.01
CA LYS A 112 -24.14 7.04 -2.07
C LYS A 112 -22.80 7.56 -2.59
N PRO A 113 -22.40 8.80 -2.26
CA PRO A 113 -21.16 9.41 -2.78
C PRO A 113 -19.91 8.53 -2.58
N LYS A 114 -19.75 7.90 -1.40
CA LYS A 114 -18.63 7.00 -1.10
C LYS A 114 -18.70 5.68 -1.88
N GLY A 115 -19.90 5.14 -2.09
CA GLY A 115 -20.11 3.91 -2.87
C GLY A 115 -19.85 4.15 -4.36
N ILE A 116 -20.38 5.24 -4.92
CA ILE A 116 -20.12 5.67 -6.30
C ILE A 116 -18.62 5.90 -6.52
N ALA A 117 -17.94 6.58 -5.60
CA ALA A 117 -16.49 6.81 -5.70
C ALA A 117 -15.68 5.49 -5.67
N SER A 118 -16.10 4.54 -4.83
CA SER A 118 -15.45 3.22 -4.74
C SER A 118 -15.69 2.38 -6.00
N TYR A 119 -16.93 2.36 -6.49
CA TYR A 119 -17.29 1.72 -7.77
C TYR A 119 -16.48 2.29 -8.94
N LYS A 120 -16.41 3.62 -9.06
CA LYS A 120 -15.59 4.31 -10.09
C LYS A 120 -14.11 3.98 -9.97
N THR A 121 -13.59 3.81 -8.75
CA THR A 121 -12.18 3.43 -8.53
C THR A 121 -11.93 2.00 -9.01
N VAL A 122 -12.79 1.05 -8.66
CA VAL A 122 -12.67 -0.37 -9.03
C VAL A 122 -12.87 -0.61 -10.53
N THR A 123 -13.69 0.20 -11.20
CA THR A 123 -13.90 0.10 -12.67
C THR A 123 -12.92 0.92 -13.49
N SER A 124 -12.13 1.80 -12.88
CA SER A 124 -11.20 2.69 -13.60
C SER A 124 -9.97 1.97 -14.12
N VAL A 125 -9.81 1.95 -15.45
CA VAL A 125 -8.59 1.47 -16.13
C VAL A 125 -7.36 2.28 -15.72
N GLN A 126 -7.51 3.60 -15.60
CA GLN A 126 -6.42 4.51 -15.20
C GLN A 126 -5.91 4.20 -13.79
N PHE A 127 -6.83 3.91 -12.86
CA PHE A 127 -6.47 3.51 -11.50
C PHE A 127 -5.61 2.24 -11.52
N TRP A 128 -6.09 1.17 -12.15
CA TRP A 128 -5.36 -0.11 -12.20
C TRP A 128 -4.03 -0.01 -12.94
N SER A 129 -3.95 0.75 -14.02
CA SER A 129 -2.69 1.04 -14.72
C SER A 129 -1.70 1.77 -13.78
N GLY A 130 -2.19 2.74 -13.02
CA GLY A 130 -1.41 3.41 -11.97
C GLY A 130 -0.95 2.46 -10.87
N VAL A 131 -1.80 1.54 -10.41
CA VAL A 131 -1.42 0.51 -9.42
C VAL A 131 -0.31 -0.37 -9.97
N THR A 132 -0.42 -0.87 -11.21
CA THR A 132 0.63 -1.67 -11.84
C THR A 132 1.95 -0.91 -11.93
N GLN A 133 1.90 0.38 -12.26
CA GLN A 133 3.10 1.20 -12.33
C GLN A 133 3.74 1.43 -10.95
N CYS A 134 2.93 1.72 -9.92
CA CYS A 134 3.41 1.78 -8.55
C CYS A 134 4.15 0.48 -8.20
N LEU A 135 3.53 -0.67 -8.46
CA LEU A 135 4.14 -1.97 -8.15
C LEU A 135 5.48 -2.16 -8.87
N LYS A 136 5.59 -1.78 -10.14
CA LYS A 136 6.86 -1.86 -10.90
C LYS A 136 7.97 -0.99 -10.29
N VAL A 137 7.64 0.22 -9.84
CA VAL A 137 8.63 1.15 -9.26
C VAL A 137 9.03 0.74 -7.83
N PHE A 138 8.05 0.34 -7.01
CA PHE A 138 8.29 0.01 -5.61
C PHE A 138 8.87 -1.40 -5.42
N SER A 139 8.59 -2.36 -6.33
CA SER A 139 9.06 -3.75 -6.21
C SER A 139 10.57 -3.89 -5.98
N PRO A 140 11.48 -3.29 -6.79
CA PRO A 140 12.92 -3.43 -6.56
C PRO A 140 13.35 -2.85 -5.21
N LEU A 141 12.80 -1.69 -4.82
CA LEU A 141 13.12 -1.05 -3.54
C LEU A 141 12.65 -1.87 -2.34
N VAL A 142 11.46 -2.47 -2.42
CA VAL A 142 10.93 -3.37 -1.38
C VAL A 142 11.75 -4.65 -1.31
N LYS A 143 12.26 -5.17 -2.43
CA LYS A 143 13.16 -6.33 -2.43
C LYS A 143 14.47 -6.01 -1.70
N VAL A 144 15.10 -4.88 -2.00
CA VAL A 144 16.32 -4.43 -1.30
C VAL A 144 16.05 -4.21 0.18
N LEU A 145 14.94 -3.54 0.52
CA LEU A 145 14.54 -3.32 1.90
C LEU A 145 14.44 -4.65 2.67
N ARG A 146 13.81 -5.68 2.08
CA ARG A 146 13.71 -7.01 2.71
C ARG A 146 15.05 -7.71 2.86
N MET A 147 16.00 -7.52 1.94
CA MET A 147 17.34 -8.12 2.05
C MET A 147 18.16 -7.47 3.16
N VAL A 148 18.03 -6.15 3.34
CA VAL A 148 18.76 -5.40 4.38
C VAL A 148 18.14 -5.57 5.76
N ASP A 149 16.80 -5.73 5.83
CA ASP A 149 16.05 -5.91 7.07
C ASP A 149 15.99 -7.38 7.53
N ALA A 150 16.30 -8.33 6.65
CA ALA A 150 16.49 -9.71 7.04
C ALA A 150 17.82 -9.85 7.79
N ASP A 151 17.80 -10.47 8.98
CA ASP A 151 19.00 -10.91 9.71
C ASP A 151 19.70 -12.09 9.00
N TRP A 152 19.78 -12.04 7.67
CA TRP A 152 20.50 -13.03 6.90
C TRP A 152 21.99 -12.83 7.15
N LYS A 153 22.57 -13.75 7.93
CA LYS A 153 24.03 -13.88 8.01
C LYS A 153 24.53 -14.39 6.65
N PRO A 154 25.57 -13.76 6.07
CA PRO A 154 26.20 -14.28 4.86
C PRO A 154 26.72 -15.70 5.04
#